data_AF-A0A935EQ84-F1
#
_entry.id   AF-A0A935EQ84-F1
#
_cell.length_a   1.000
_cell.length_b   1.000
_cell.length_c   1.000
_cell.angle_alpha   90.00
_cell.angle_beta   90.00
_cell.angle_gamma   90.00
#
_symmetry.space_group_name_H-M   'P 1'
#
loop_
_entity.id
_entity.type
_entity.pdbx_description
1 polymer ?
#
loop_
_entity_poly.entity_id
_entity_poly.type
_entity_poly.pdbx_seq_one_letter_code
_entity_poly.pdbx_strand_id
1 'polypeptide(L)'
;MRTLPLHAFVLALALALTACMPRQAAEGASVAADPAHSSRNSLDWAGTYEGVLPCADCPGIRTRLTLNRDESYELSTLTLDRDTAPRVVRGRFSWQPSGNAITLESQHGGQQFVVGEGRVALLAPGAAPSWPQPEQRVLQRVAAAPEAGVQRTLESHRWTLTSATGSQGQRIDGLPAGTVRPVVFGFAEGRLNIEGGCNRIFGGYRIDGDDRLVLGRMASTMMACEPAAMKVDATLSDLLAEPAKIELVPGADPVLRLVTASQAKLSFLGRMTPEARYGAPTRIFLEVAAQTVACTHPARGASNCLQVRERRFDAQGLAVGTPGAWQPFFEPIEGYTHQPGVRNVLRLKRFDRGASAGQSPFVYVLDLVVESEAVAR
;
A
#
# COMPACT_ATOMS: atom_id res chain seq x y z
N MET A 1 -29.74 99.44 22.88
CA MET A 1 -31.02 99.92 22.30
C MET A 1 -31.25 99.17 21.00
N ARG A 2 -32.52 98.84 20.72
CA ARG A 2 -33.07 98.15 19.53
C ARG A 2 -33.02 96.62 19.59
N THR A 3 -33.98 95.96 20.25
CA THR A 3 -35.41 95.70 19.95
C THR A 3 -35.61 94.37 19.20
N LEU A 4 -36.44 93.51 19.83
CA LEU A 4 -37.39 92.47 19.34
C LEU A 4 -37.73 92.44 17.83
N PRO A 5 -38.56 91.51 17.29
CA PRO A 5 -39.02 90.15 17.71
C PRO A 5 -38.86 89.09 16.56
N LEU A 6 -39.00 87.78 16.77
CA LEU A 6 -40.15 86.88 16.46
C LEU A 6 -40.68 86.80 15.00
N HIS A 7 -40.97 85.56 14.53
CA HIS A 7 -41.74 85.13 13.34
C HIS A 7 -41.03 85.18 11.96
N ALA A 8 -41.31 84.38 10.93
CA ALA A 8 -42.05 83.13 10.68
C ALA A 8 -41.82 82.75 9.18
N PHE A 9 -41.77 81.44 8.89
CA PHE A 9 -42.35 80.71 7.73
C PHE A 9 -42.10 81.09 6.23
N VAL A 10 -42.07 80.01 5.40
CA VAL A 10 -42.25 79.89 3.92
C VAL A 10 -40.99 80.15 3.05
N LEU A 11 -40.63 79.47 1.95
CA LEU A 11 -40.85 78.17 1.24
C LEU A 11 -40.14 78.34 -0.14
N ALA A 12 -39.86 77.23 -0.85
CA ALA A 12 -39.55 77.07 -2.28
C ALA A 12 -38.05 77.05 -2.64
N LEU A 13 -37.44 75.89 -2.98
CA LEU A 13 -37.62 74.96 -4.11
C LEU A 13 -36.99 75.47 -5.43
N ALA A 14 -35.87 74.85 -5.84
CA ALA A 14 -35.53 74.65 -7.25
C ALA A 14 -34.57 73.45 -7.43
N LEU A 15 -34.96 72.55 -8.33
CA LEU A 15 -34.25 71.35 -8.80
C LEU A 15 -32.95 71.69 -9.55
N ALA A 16 -31.95 70.82 -9.43
CA ALA A 16 -31.06 70.48 -10.54
C ALA A 16 -30.60 69.01 -10.44
N LEU A 17 -30.93 68.23 -11.48
CA LEU A 17 -30.51 66.86 -11.73
C LEU A 17 -29.01 66.80 -12.06
N THR A 18 -28.26 65.82 -11.55
CA THR A 18 -27.10 65.26 -12.26
C THR A 18 -26.73 63.84 -11.77
N ALA A 19 -26.99 62.89 -12.66
CA ALA A 19 -26.28 61.64 -12.99
C ALA A 19 -25.40 60.91 -11.95
N CYS A 20 -25.68 59.61 -11.81
CA CYS A 20 -24.78 58.59 -11.28
C CYS A 20 -23.41 58.60 -11.98
N MET A 21 -22.34 58.75 -11.21
CA MET A 21 -21.02 58.21 -11.56
C MET A 21 -20.69 57.07 -10.59
N PRO A 22 -20.22 55.91 -11.09
CA PRO A 22 -19.78 54.83 -10.23
C PRO A 22 -18.53 55.29 -9.48
N ARG A 23 -18.57 55.22 -8.14
CA ARG A 23 -17.37 55.40 -7.32
C ARG A 23 -16.50 54.17 -7.57
N GLN A 24 -15.42 54.35 -8.32
CA GLN A 24 -14.36 53.34 -8.42
C GLN A 24 -13.95 52.95 -7.00
N ALA A 25 -14.31 51.73 -6.61
CA ALA A 25 -13.63 51.08 -5.51
C ALA A 25 -12.16 50.99 -5.93
N ALA A 26 -11.29 51.55 -5.10
CA ALA A 26 -9.86 51.38 -5.27
C ALA A 26 -9.57 49.88 -5.46
N GLU A 27 -9.01 49.53 -6.61
CA GLU A 27 -8.31 48.26 -6.80
C GLU A 27 -7.27 48.19 -5.69
N GLY A 28 -7.55 47.39 -4.67
CA GLY A 28 -6.52 46.83 -3.82
C GLY A 28 -5.64 46.01 -4.74
N ALA A 29 -4.56 46.61 -5.22
CA ALA A 29 -3.50 45.91 -5.91
C ALA A 29 -3.10 44.73 -5.03
N SER A 30 -3.45 43.52 -5.47
CA SER A 30 -2.86 42.32 -4.94
C SER A 30 -1.36 42.45 -5.21
N VAL A 31 -0.58 42.50 -4.14
CA VAL A 31 0.87 42.37 -4.26
C VAL A 31 1.09 40.99 -4.87
N ALA A 32 1.37 40.95 -6.17
CA ALA A 32 1.81 39.73 -6.83
C ALA A 32 3.06 39.28 -6.08
N ALA A 33 3.00 38.07 -5.51
CA ALA A 33 4.13 37.46 -4.84
C ALA A 33 5.33 37.50 -5.80
N ASP A 34 6.49 37.95 -5.32
CA ASP A 34 7.74 37.88 -6.08
C ASP A 34 7.97 36.42 -6.51
N PRO A 35 8.01 36.11 -7.82
CA PRO A 35 8.24 34.74 -8.30
C PRO A 35 9.54 34.12 -7.77
N ALA A 36 10.51 34.96 -7.36
CA ALA A 36 11.76 34.52 -6.75
C ALA A 36 11.56 33.89 -5.35
N HIS A 37 10.53 34.30 -4.61
CA HIS A 37 10.26 33.91 -3.23
C HIS A 37 8.93 33.15 -3.10
N SER A 38 8.85 31.99 -3.74
CA SER A 38 7.69 31.10 -3.70
C SER A 38 7.97 29.80 -2.95
N SER A 39 6.92 29.07 -2.54
CA SER A 39 7.05 27.77 -1.88
C SER A 39 7.93 26.80 -2.68
N ARG A 40 7.82 26.82 -4.02
CA ARG A 40 8.65 26.01 -4.94
C ARG A 40 10.15 26.19 -4.70
N ASN A 41 10.58 27.43 -4.48
CA ASN A 41 11.99 27.81 -4.43
C ASN A 41 12.53 27.91 -3.00
N SER A 42 11.66 28.21 -2.03
CA SER A 42 12.06 28.52 -0.65
C SER A 42 11.89 27.37 0.34
N LEU A 43 11.09 26.34 0.02
CA LEU A 43 10.80 25.24 0.93
C LEU A 43 11.46 23.94 0.47
N ASP A 44 11.85 23.09 1.43
CA ASP A 44 12.15 21.68 1.14
C ASP A 44 10.86 20.87 1.02
N TRP A 45 10.04 21.20 0.02
CA TRP A 45 8.67 20.69 -0.13
C TRP A 45 8.59 19.20 -0.53
N ALA A 46 9.66 18.59 -1.03
CA ALA A 46 9.63 17.17 -1.40
C ALA A 46 9.47 16.31 -0.14
N GLY A 47 8.60 15.31 -0.18
CA GLY A 47 8.30 14.46 0.98
C GLY A 47 6.91 13.84 0.94
N THR A 48 6.58 13.11 2.01
CA THR A 48 5.29 12.44 2.18
C THR A 48 4.43 13.19 3.19
N TYR A 49 3.17 13.38 2.83
CA TYR A 49 2.17 14.11 3.60
C TYR A 49 0.97 13.20 3.85
N GLU A 50 0.46 13.18 5.09
CA GLU A 50 -0.68 12.36 5.49
C GLU A 50 -1.76 13.16 6.21
N GLY A 51 -2.99 12.70 6.08
CA GLY A 51 -4.16 13.21 6.79
C GLY A 51 -5.43 12.47 6.38
N VAL A 52 -6.55 12.86 6.98
CA VAL A 52 -7.88 12.34 6.63
C VAL A 52 -8.67 13.49 6.02
N LEU A 53 -8.91 13.43 4.71
CA LEU A 53 -9.65 14.45 3.98
C LEU A 53 -11.17 14.21 4.11
N PRO A 54 -11.98 15.28 4.16
CA PRO A 54 -13.43 15.18 4.24
C PRO A 54 -14.01 14.52 2.99
N CYS A 55 -15.08 13.78 3.23
CA CYS A 55 -15.82 13.02 2.24
C CYS A 55 -17.30 13.37 2.37
N ALA A 56 -18.02 13.49 1.26
CA ALA A 56 -19.43 13.88 1.31
C ALA A 56 -20.28 12.84 2.06
N ASP A 57 -20.03 11.55 1.81
CA ASP A 57 -20.87 10.44 2.28
C ASP A 57 -20.06 9.33 2.98
N CYS A 58 -18.95 9.68 3.62
CA CYS A 58 -18.14 8.73 4.37
C CYS A 58 -17.40 9.39 5.54
N PRO A 59 -16.94 8.62 6.56
CA PRO A 59 -16.24 9.17 7.73
C PRO A 59 -14.95 9.94 7.40
N GLY A 60 -14.38 9.70 6.22
CA GLY A 60 -13.20 10.39 5.71
C GLY A 60 -12.40 9.52 4.74
N ILE A 61 -11.50 10.18 4.01
CA ILE A 61 -10.58 9.51 3.09
C ILE A 61 -9.16 9.69 3.63
N ARG A 62 -8.58 8.60 4.15
CA ARG A 62 -7.17 8.60 4.55
C ARG A 62 -6.34 8.79 3.29
N THR A 63 -5.61 9.90 3.25
CA THR A 63 -4.87 10.35 2.08
C THR A 63 -3.40 10.45 2.44
N ARG A 64 -2.55 9.81 1.62
CA ARG A 64 -1.10 9.95 1.64
C ARG A 64 -0.64 10.46 0.28
N LEU A 65 -0.02 11.63 0.26
CA LEU A 65 0.53 12.26 -0.94
C LEU A 65 2.05 12.34 -0.81
N THR A 66 2.78 11.71 -1.73
CA THR A 66 4.23 11.81 -1.85
C THR A 66 4.59 12.68 -3.05
N LEU A 67 5.41 13.71 -2.82
CA LEU A 67 5.90 14.64 -3.85
C LEU A 67 7.41 14.49 -3.99
N ASN A 68 7.87 14.23 -5.21
CA ASN A 68 9.28 14.05 -5.53
C ASN A 68 9.87 15.28 -6.22
N ARG A 69 11.20 15.47 -6.07
CA ARG A 69 11.93 16.59 -6.68
C ARG A 69 11.93 16.60 -8.21
N ASP A 70 11.69 15.44 -8.84
CA ASP A 70 11.59 15.27 -10.29
C ASP A 70 10.18 15.58 -10.85
N GLU A 71 9.34 16.20 -10.03
CA GLU A 71 7.96 16.58 -10.32
C GLU A 71 7.03 15.38 -10.56
N SER A 72 7.39 14.21 -10.05
CA SER A 72 6.49 13.05 -9.95
C SER A 72 5.77 13.01 -8.59
N TYR A 73 4.59 12.40 -8.56
CA TYR A 73 3.85 12.15 -7.32
C TYR A 73 3.30 10.73 -7.24
N GLU A 74 3.05 10.29 -6.01
CA GLU A 74 2.19 9.16 -5.68
C GLU A 74 1.09 9.61 -4.72
N LEU A 75 -0.16 9.33 -5.07
CA LEU A 75 -1.33 9.60 -4.25
C LEU A 75 -1.99 8.28 -3.86
N SER A 76 -2.05 8.01 -2.56
CA SER A 76 -2.71 6.86 -1.97
C SER A 76 -3.93 7.32 -1.18
N THR A 77 -5.10 6.76 -1.50
CA THR A 77 -6.39 7.11 -0.87
C THR A 77 -7.11 5.85 -0.39
N LEU A 78 -7.57 5.85 0.86
CA LEU A 78 -8.36 4.78 1.47
C LEU A 78 -9.64 5.37 2.08
N THR A 79 -10.79 4.96 1.57
CA THR A 79 -12.10 5.30 2.15
C THR A 79 -12.31 4.46 3.40
N LEU A 80 -12.40 5.10 4.56
CA LEU A 80 -12.26 4.43 5.87
C LEU A 80 -13.31 3.35 6.17
N ASP A 81 -14.49 3.41 5.55
CA ASP A 81 -15.64 2.54 5.79
C ASP A 81 -15.84 1.46 4.70
N ARG A 82 -15.29 1.67 3.50
CA ARG A 82 -15.57 0.86 2.30
C ARG A 82 -14.37 0.09 1.78
N ASP A 83 -13.17 0.65 1.93
CA ASP A 83 -11.99 0.11 1.28
C ASP A 83 -11.20 -0.78 2.25
N THR A 84 -10.86 -1.98 1.80
CA THR A 84 -9.97 -2.90 2.52
C THR A 84 -8.49 -2.70 2.16
N ALA A 85 -8.22 -1.93 1.10
CA ALA A 85 -6.88 -1.59 0.63
C ALA A 85 -6.90 -0.21 -0.08
N PRO A 86 -5.81 0.57 -0.01
CA PRO A 86 -5.77 1.91 -0.59
C PRO A 86 -5.67 1.85 -2.12
N ARG A 87 -6.39 2.76 -2.79
CA ARG A 87 -6.19 3.05 -4.21
C ARG A 87 -4.94 3.92 -4.38
N VAL A 88 -4.06 3.53 -5.29
CA VAL A 88 -2.81 4.25 -5.57
C VAL A 88 -2.80 4.78 -7.01
N VAL A 89 -2.50 6.06 -7.16
CA VAL A 89 -2.30 6.74 -8.45
C VAL A 89 -0.91 7.35 -8.48
N ARG A 90 -0.25 7.25 -9.64
CA ARG A 90 1.05 7.86 -9.89
C ARG A 90 0.97 8.75 -11.12
N GLY A 91 1.69 9.85 -11.11
CA GLY A 91 1.71 10.79 -12.22
C GLY A 91 2.75 11.88 -12.03
N ARG A 92 2.61 12.95 -12.80
CA ARG A 92 3.39 14.18 -12.67
C ARG A 92 2.53 15.28 -12.06
N PHE A 93 3.17 16.24 -11.40
CA PHE A 93 2.48 17.45 -10.97
C PHE A 93 3.16 18.65 -11.58
N SER A 94 2.39 19.71 -11.81
CA SER A 94 2.90 20.98 -12.29
C SER A 94 2.67 22.06 -11.25
N TRP A 95 3.65 22.95 -11.09
CA TRP A 95 3.51 24.14 -10.26
C TRP A 95 2.61 25.16 -10.96
N GLN A 96 1.69 25.75 -10.20
CA GLN A 96 0.92 26.90 -10.67
C GLN A 96 1.83 28.12 -10.85
N PRO A 97 1.44 29.13 -11.67
CA PRO A 97 2.26 30.31 -11.93
C PRO A 97 2.71 31.06 -10.65
N SER A 98 1.95 30.97 -9.57
CA SER A 98 2.29 31.56 -8.27
C SER A 98 3.48 30.89 -7.58
N GLY A 99 3.85 29.67 -7.97
CA GLY A 99 4.87 28.86 -7.29
C GLY A 99 4.47 28.37 -5.88
N ASN A 100 3.23 28.61 -5.45
CA ASN A 100 2.76 28.29 -4.09
C ASN A 100 1.79 27.09 -4.05
N ALA A 101 1.32 26.64 -5.22
CA ALA A 101 0.44 25.49 -5.33
C ALA A 101 0.85 24.61 -6.51
N ILE A 102 0.46 23.34 -6.42
CA ILE A 102 0.67 22.31 -7.43
C ILE A 102 -0.66 21.76 -7.92
N THR A 103 -0.66 21.25 -9.14
CA THR A 103 -1.78 20.53 -9.75
C THR A 103 -1.31 19.10 -10.07
N LEU A 104 -1.99 18.10 -9.53
CA LEU A 104 -1.70 16.69 -9.84
C LEU A 104 -2.29 16.32 -11.20
N GLU A 105 -1.47 15.90 -12.16
CA GLU A 105 -1.91 15.49 -13.49
C GLU A 105 -2.51 14.08 -13.41
N SER A 106 -3.80 13.90 -13.71
CA SER A 106 -4.47 12.59 -13.70
C SER A 106 -5.90 12.63 -14.26
N GLN A 107 -6.38 11.44 -14.67
CA GLN A 107 -7.68 11.15 -15.28
C GLN A 107 -8.89 11.28 -14.33
N HIS A 108 -8.67 11.72 -13.08
CA HIS A 108 -9.71 11.86 -12.06
C HIS A 108 -9.62 13.20 -11.30
N GLY A 109 -9.52 14.31 -12.02
CA GLY A 109 -10.00 15.59 -11.48
C GLY A 109 -8.96 16.62 -11.06
N GLY A 110 -7.68 16.49 -11.46
CA GLY A 110 -6.73 17.62 -11.43
C GLY A 110 -6.60 18.30 -10.07
N GLN A 111 -6.53 17.52 -8.98
CA GLN A 111 -6.53 18.04 -7.62
C GLN A 111 -5.41 19.05 -7.42
N GLN A 112 -5.73 20.18 -6.79
CA GLN A 112 -4.79 21.25 -6.53
C GLN A 112 -4.45 21.30 -5.04
N PHE A 113 -3.18 21.46 -4.73
CA PHE A 113 -2.69 21.57 -3.36
C PHE A 113 -1.87 22.84 -3.17
N VAL A 114 -2.17 23.62 -2.14
CA VAL A 114 -1.24 24.67 -1.69
C VAL A 114 -0.14 24.03 -0.85
N VAL A 115 1.10 24.44 -1.10
CA VAL A 115 2.32 23.89 -0.48
C VAL A 115 2.81 24.86 0.59
N GLY A 116 3.01 24.36 1.81
CA GLY A 116 3.57 25.10 2.93
C GLY A 116 4.70 24.31 3.60
N GLU A 117 5.38 24.97 4.54
CA GLU A 117 6.46 24.33 5.29
C GLU A 117 5.91 23.16 6.11
N GLY A 118 6.39 21.95 5.83
CA GLY A 118 5.95 20.75 6.54
C GLY A 118 4.49 20.34 6.30
N ARG A 119 3.78 20.91 5.33
CA ARG A 119 2.35 20.59 5.09
C ARG A 119 1.88 20.90 3.68
N VAL A 120 0.80 20.26 3.26
CA VAL A 120 0.05 20.60 2.04
C VAL A 120 -1.44 20.65 2.35
N ALA A 121 -2.24 21.39 1.58
CA ALA A 121 -3.69 21.41 1.77
C ALA A 121 -4.45 21.31 0.45
N LEU A 122 -5.48 20.47 0.41
CA LEU A 122 -6.34 20.30 -0.76
C LEU A 122 -7.20 21.56 -0.97
N LEU A 123 -6.96 22.25 -2.07
CA LEU A 123 -7.70 23.47 -2.42
C LEU A 123 -9.14 23.14 -2.81
N ALA A 124 -10.07 23.98 -2.36
CA ALA A 124 -11.43 23.97 -2.88
C ALA A 124 -11.43 24.54 -4.32
N PRO A 125 -12.38 24.12 -5.18
CA PRO A 125 -12.51 24.72 -6.51
C PRO A 125 -12.63 26.25 -6.43
N GLY A 126 -11.76 26.96 -7.16
CA GLY A 126 -11.71 28.43 -7.19
C GLY A 126 -11.07 29.10 -5.96
N ALA A 127 -10.55 28.34 -4.99
CA ALA A 127 -9.86 28.91 -3.84
C ALA A 127 -8.47 29.46 -4.22
N ALA A 128 -8.07 30.55 -3.58
CA ALA A 128 -6.73 31.12 -3.75
C ALA A 128 -5.64 30.18 -3.17
N PRO A 129 -4.49 30.01 -3.86
CA PRO A 129 -3.39 29.15 -3.42
C PRO A 129 -2.57 29.82 -2.31
N SER A 130 -3.19 30.01 -1.14
CA SER A 130 -2.60 30.70 0.01
C SER A 130 -3.01 30.06 1.34
N TRP A 131 -2.25 30.33 2.39
CA TRP A 131 -2.60 29.96 3.77
C TRP A 131 -3.33 31.11 4.48
N PRO A 132 -4.20 30.85 5.48
CA PRO A 132 -4.54 29.54 6.05
C PRO A 132 -5.55 28.75 5.21
N GLN A 133 -5.60 27.43 5.42
CA GLN A 133 -6.61 26.53 4.85
C GLN A 133 -7.36 25.81 6.00
N PRO A 134 -8.63 25.40 5.81
CA PRO A 134 -9.36 24.64 6.83
C PRO A 134 -8.59 23.39 7.27
N GLU A 135 -8.43 23.17 8.58
CA GLU A 135 -7.58 22.12 9.12
C GLU A 135 -7.91 20.72 8.58
N GLN A 136 -9.20 20.42 8.39
CA GLN A 136 -9.67 19.16 7.80
C GLN A 136 -9.16 18.91 6.36
N ARG A 137 -8.64 19.91 5.67
CA ARG A 137 -8.08 19.79 4.30
C ARG A 137 -6.56 19.73 4.30
N VAL A 138 -5.92 19.80 5.46
CA VAL A 138 -4.46 19.84 5.61
C VAL A 138 -3.92 18.41 5.77
N LEU A 139 -2.90 18.08 4.99
CA LEU A 139 -2.05 16.91 5.17
C LEU A 139 -0.74 17.37 5.78
N GLN A 140 -0.35 16.78 6.90
CA GLN A 140 0.90 17.09 7.59
C GLN A 140 2.02 16.26 7.02
N ARG A 141 3.23 16.83 6.90
CA ARG A 141 4.42 16.08 6.57
C ARG A 141 4.63 15.05 7.65
N VAL A 142 4.64 13.79 7.23
CA VAL A 142 5.14 12.73 8.08
C VAL A 142 6.64 12.65 7.86
N ALA A 143 7.38 12.35 8.92
CA ALA A 143 8.73 11.83 8.73
C ALA A 143 8.58 10.72 7.68
N ALA A 144 9.41 10.73 6.63
CA ALA A 144 9.53 9.58 5.77
C ALA A 144 9.61 8.39 6.74
N ALA A 145 8.63 7.48 6.66
CA ALA A 145 8.65 6.28 7.50
C ALA A 145 10.10 5.79 7.38
N PRO A 146 10.85 5.68 8.51
CA PRO A 146 12.28 5.44 8.42
C PRO A 146 12.41 4.32 7.44
N GLU A 147 13.04 4.59 6.28
CA GLU A 147 13.10 3.59 5.23
C GLU A 147 13.52 2.34 5.95
N ALA A 148 12.64 1.34 5.94
CA ALA A 148 13.00 0.06 6.48
C ALA A 148 14.18 -0.32 5.58
N GLY A 149 15.42 -0.03 6.03
CA GLY A 149 16.58 0.07 5.14
C GLY A 149 16.57 -1.16 4.26
N VAL A 150 16.82 -1.00 2.96
CA VAL A 150 16.40 -1.93 1.87
C VAL A 150 16.21 -3.39 2.31
N GLN A 151 17.18 -3.98 2.99
CA GLN A 151 17.08 -5.29 3.63
C GLN A 151 15.80 -5.52 4.46
N ARG A 152 15.47 -4.66 5.43
CA ARG A 152 14.24 -4.76 6.24
C ARG A 152 12.99 -4.71 5.35
N THR A 153 12.97 -3.88 4.30
CA THR A 153 11.83 -3.86 3.36
C THR A 153 11.74 -5.18 2.59
N LEU A 154 12.87 -5.70 2.10
CA LEU A 154 12.91 -7.01 1.43
C LEU A 154 12.40 -8.13 2.33
N GLU A 155 12.81 -8.18 3.60
CA GLU A 155 12.47 -9.24 4.56
C GLU A 155 11.03 -9.15 5.12
N SER A 156 10.44 -7.96 5.12
CA SER A 156 9.06 -7.75 5.59
C SER A 156 8.00 -8.01 4.53
N HIS A 157 8.41 -8.33 3.29
CA HIS A 157 7.51 -8.48 2.16
C HIS A 157 7.74 -9.79 1.40
N ARG A 158 6.64 -10.31 0.85
CA ARG A 158 6.64 -11.34 -0.19
C ARG A 158 6.56 -10.65 -1.55
N TRP A 159 7.48 -10.96 -2.45
CA TRP A 159 7.67 -10.24 -3.71
C TRP A 159 7.22 -11.08 -4.89
N THR A 160 6.12 -10.71 -5.53
CA THR A 160 5.57 -11.44 -6.68
C THR A 160 5.98 -10.77 -7.98
N LEU A 161 6.62 -11.52 -8.88
CA LEU A 161 7.04 -11.03 -10.20
C LEU A 161 5.82 -10.61 -11.02
N THR A 162 5.83 -9.38 -11.51
CA THR A 162 4.77 -8.81 -12.35
C THR A 162 5.23 -8.60 -13.79
N SER A 163 6.51 -8.29 -14.00
CA SER A 163 7.08 -8.16 -15.34
C SER A 163 8.58 -8.48 -15.38
N ALA A 164 9.03 -8.95 -16.54
CA ALA A 164 10.43 -9.24 -16.82
C ALA A 164 10.77 -8.82 -18.25
N THR A 165 11.70 -7.88 -18.39
CA THR A 165 12.14 -7.35 -19.70
C THR A 165 13.65 -7.38 -19.83
N GLY A 166 14.15 -7.60 -21.04
CA GLY A 166 15.56 -7.50 -21.37
C GLY A 166 16.03 -6.05 -21.54
N SER A 167 17.28 -5.89 -21.97
CA SER A 167 17.95 -4.59 -22.11
C SER A 167 17.25 -3.61 -23.06
N GLN A 168 16.52 -4.10 -24.07
CA GLN A 168 15.78 -3.28 -25.04
C GLN A 168 14.28 -3.25 -24.75
N GLY A 169 13.85 -3.68 -23.56
CA GLY A 169 12.44 -3.70 -23.16
C GLY A 169 11.64 -4.89 -23.71
N GLN A 170 12.27 -5.78 -24.49
CA GLN A 170 11.63 -7.01 -24.95
C GLN A 170 11.29 -7.92 -23.78
N ARG A 171 10.17 -8.63 -23.86
CA ARG A 171 9.79 -9.62 -22.84
C ARG A 171 10.84 -10.74 -22.78
N ILE A 172 11.14 -11.22 -21.58
CA ILE A 172 12.03 -12.37 -21.40
C ILE A 172 11.23 -13.66 -21.53
N ASP A 173 11.58 -14.48 -22.51
CA ASP A 173 11.00 -15.81 -22.68
C ASP A 173 11.28 -16.71 -21.48
N GLY A 174 10.29 -17.50 -21.09
CA GLY A 174 10.39 -18.40 -19.95
C GLY A 174 10.03 -17.79 -18.60
N LEU A 175 9.79 -16.48 -18.49
CA LEU A 175 9.25 -15.88 -17.26
C LEU A 175 7.76 -15.55 -17.41
N PRO A 176 6.89 -15.96 -16.48
CA PRO A 176 5.46 -15.69 -16.56
C PRO A 176 5.18 -14.20 -16.36
N ALA A 177 4.29 -13.64 -17.17
CA ALA A 177 3.62 -12.38 -16.88
C ALA A 177 2.19 -12.70 -16.46
N GLY A 178 1.97 -13.09 -15.19
CA GLY A 178 0.63 -13.46 -14.75
C GLY A 178 0.55 -14.33 -13.50
N THR A 179 -0.66 -14.85 -13.26
CA THR A 179 -1.13 -15.34 -11.95
C THR A 179 -1.22 -16.86 -11.80
N VAL A 180 -1.03 -17.65 -12.86
CA VAL A 180 -1.26 -19.11 -12.78
C VAL A 180 -0.21 -19.81 -11.92
N ARG A 181 1.07 -19.45 -12.10
CA ARG A 181 2.20 -19.82 -11.22
C ARG A 181 3.14 -18.62 -11.14
N PRO A 182 2.86 -17.63 -10.29
CA PRO A 182 3.71 -16.47 -10.18
C PRO A 182 5.09 -16.87 -9.66
N VAL A 183 6.13 -16.22 -10.18
CA VAL A 183 7.45 -16.28 -9.56
C VAL A 183 7.40 -15.42 -8.30
N VAL A 184 7.80 -15.98 -7.17
CA VAL A 184 7.71 -15.31 -5.87
C VAL A 184 9.03 -15.41 -5.12
N PHE A 185 9.53 -14.26 -4.66
CA PHE A 185 10.72 -14.17 -3.83
C PHE A 185 10.31 -13.91 -2.37
N GLY A 186 10.95 -14.63 -1.45
CA GLY A 186 10.85 -14.40 -0.02
C GLY A 186 12.24 -14.23 0.58
N PHE A 187 12.46 -13.12 1.27
CA PHE A 187 13.69 -12.83 2.00
C PHE A 187 13.43 -13.03 3.48
N ALA A 188 14.33 -13.72 4.18
CA ALA A 188 14.28 -13.85 5.64
C ALA A 188 15.66 -14.20 6.18
N GLU A 189 16.14 -13.46 7.18
CA GLU A 189 17.37 -13.78 7.91
C GLU A 189 18.58 -13.98 6.98
N GLY A 190 18.75 -13.10 5.98
CA GLY A 190 19.84 -13.24 5.00
C GLY A 190 19.72 -14.43 4.04
N ARG A 191 18.55 -15.09 3.98
CA ARG A 191 18.23 -16.14 2.99
C ARG A 191 17.16 -15.67 2.01
N LEU A 192 17.35 -16.00 0.75
CA LEU A 192 16.40 -15.83 -0.33
C LEU A 192 15.81 -17.19 -0.71
N ASN A 193 14.49 -17.26 -0.80
CA ASN A 193 13.75 -18.38 -1.35
C ASN A 193 12.99 -17.89 -2.59
N ILE A 194 13.08 -18.66 -3.68
CA ILE A 194 12.43 -18.39 -4.95
C ILE A 194 11.54 -19.58 -5.30
N GLU A 195 10.29 -19.28 -5.63
CA GLU A 195 9.28 -20.23 -6.07
C GLU A 195 8.68 -19.75 -7.41
N GLY A 196 8.03 -20.66 -8.14
CA GLY A 196 7.24 -20.34 -9.34
C GLY A 196 7.66 -21.09 -10.61
N GLY A 197 8.88 -21.63 -10.64
CA GLY A 197 9.31 -22.59 -11.66
C GLY A 197 9.06 -24.04 -11.22
N CYS A 198 9.84 -24.99 -11.75
CA CYS A 198 9.71 -26.40 -11.37
C CYS A 198 10.33 -26.65 -9.99
N ASN A 199 11.47 -26.04 -9.74
CA ASN A 199 12.27 -26.24 -8.54
C ASN A 199 12.13 -25.08 -7.56
N ARG A 200 12.24 -25.39 -6.27
CA ARG A 200 12.45 -24.36 -5.26
C ARG A 200 13.94 -24.01 -5.25
N ILE A 201 14.27 -22.75 -5.49
CA ILE A 201 15.63 -22.23 -5.47
C ILE A 201 15.82 -21.46 -4.16
N PHE A 202 16.95 -21.66 -3.48
CA PHE A 202 17.23 -21.02 -2.21
C PHE A 202 18.73 -20.80 -1.99
N GLY A 203 19.08 -19.79 -1.21
CA GLY A 203 20.48 -19.49 -0.89
C GLY A 203 20.64 -18.24 -0.04
N GLY A 204 21.87 -17.94 0.34
CA GLY A 204 22.18 -16.70 1.06
C GLY A 204 22.07 -15.49 0.15
N TYR A 205 21.68 -14.34 0.70
CA TYR A 205 21.77 -13.05 0.03
C TYR A 205 22.38 -12.01 0.97
N ARG A 206 22.91 -10.94 0.39
CA ARG A 206 23.35 -9.76 1.12
C ARG A 206 23.14 -8.52 0.25
N ILE A 207 23.04 -7.37 0.89
CA ILE A 207 23.00 -6.07 0.21
C ILE A 207 24.39 -5.43 0.36
N ASP A 208 25.06 -5.16 -0.75
CA ASP A 208 26.26 -4.32 -0.78
C ASP A 208 25.87 -2.86 -0.89
N GLY A 209 26.41 -2.03 0.01
CA GLY A 209 25.96 -0.64 0.15
C GLY A 209 24.46 -0.61 0.44
N ASP A 210 23.74 0.23 -0.29
CA ASP A 210 22.29 0.40 -0.12
C ASP A 210 21.47 -0.05 -1.35
N ASP A 211 22.09 -0.50 -2.44
CA ASP A 211 21.39 -0.74 -3.70
C ASP A 211 21.82 -1.97 -4.50
N ARG A 212 22.68 -2.85 -3.97
CA ARG A 212 23.17 -4.00 -4.74
C ARG A 212 22.85 -5.33 -4.05
N LEU A 213 21.92 -6.09 -4.65
CA LEU A 213 21.63 -7.46 -4.26
C LEU A 213 22.74 -8.39 -4.74
N VAL A 214 23.43 -9.04 -3.81
CA VAL A 214 24.41 -10.09 -4.12
C VAL A 214 23.88 -11.41 -3.59
N LEU A 215 23.74 -12.39 -4.47
CA LEU A 215 23.37 -13.74 -4.11
C LEU A 215 24.62 -14.56 -3.82
N GLY A 216 24.57 -15.37 -2.75
CA GLY A 216 25.59 -16.35 -2.45
C GLY A 216 25.46 -17.58 -3.35
N ARG A 217 26.02 -18.71 -2.90
CA ARG A 217 25.81 -19.99 -3.59
C ARG A 217 24.35 -20.39 -3.47
N MET A 218 23.69 -20.51 -4.61
CA MET A 218 22.29 -20.93 -4.70
C MET A 218 22.22 -22.45 -4.85
N ALA A 219 21.20 -23.04 -4.24
CA ALA A 219 20.83 -24.44 -4.36
C ALA A 219 19.40 -24.54 -4.88
N SER A 220 19.07 -25.67 -5.51
CA SER A 220 17.73 -25.97 -5.96
C SER A 220 17.36 -27.41 -5.64
N THR A 221 16.06 -27.69 -5.62
CA THR A 221 15.57 -29.08 -5.72
C THR A 221 15.89 -29.67 -7.11
N MET A 222 15.66 -30.97 -7.28
CA MET A 222 15.82 -31.70 -8.55
C MET A 222 14.52 -32.41 -8.96
N MET A 223 13.41 -31.66 -9.00
CA MET A 223 12.14 -32.14 -9.51
C MET A 223 12.13 -32.08 -11.05
N ALA A 224 11.38 -33.00 -11.66
CA ALA A 224 11.09 -33.00 -13.09
C ALA A 224 9.65 -32.53 -13.29
N CYS A 225 9.48 -31.46 -14.07
CA CYS A 225 8.18 -30.89 -14.44
C CYS A 225 8.10 -30.68 -15.95
N GLU A 226 7.01 -30.08 -16.41
CA GLU A 226 6.86 -29.63 -17.79
C GLU A 226 8.02 -28.70 -18.24
N PRO A 227 8.42 -28.75 -19.52
CA PRO A 227 9.54 -27.95 -20.03
C PRO A 227 9.44 -26.45 -19.76
N ALA A 228 8.21 -25.91 -19.74
CA ALA A 228 7.97 -24.49 -19.45
C ALA A 228 8.39 -24.11 -18.02
N ALA A 229 8.08 -24.94 -17.02
CA ALA A 229 8.45 -24.69 -15.63
C ALA A 229 9.96 -24.86 -15.40
N MET A 230 10.58 -25.85 -16.05
CA MET A 230 12.03 -26.02 -16.05
C MET A 230 12.75 -24.82 -16.70
N LYS A 231 12.14 -24.22 -17.74
CA LYS A 231 12.69 -23.04 -18.41
C LYS A 231 12.67 -21.81 -17.49
N VAL A 232 11.65 -21.65 -16.64
CA VAL A 232 11.61 -20.60 -15.61
C VAL A 232 12.84 -20.70 -14.70
N ASP A 233 13.13 -21.90 -14.18
CA ASP A 233 14.25 -22.13 -13.26
C ASP A 233 15.60 -21.75 -13.89
N ALA A 234 15.84 -22.21 -15.12
CA ALA A 234 17.07 -21.92 -15.86
C ALA A 234 17.22 -20.42 -16.12
N THR A 235 16.16 -19.77 -16.62
CA THR A 235 16.18 -18.33 -16.92
C THR A 235 16.41 -17.48 -15.66
N LEU A 236 15.79 -17.83 -14.52
CA LEU A 236 16.04 -17.11 -13.25
C LEU A 236 17.48 -17.30 -12.76
N SER A 237 18.01 -18.51 -12.86
CA SER A 237 19.38 -18.81 -12.46
C SER A 237 20.40 -18.01 -13.27
N ASP A 238 20.20 -17.91 -14.59
CA ASP A 238 21.07 -17.13 -15.47
C ASP A 238 21.00 -15.62 -15.19
N LEU A 239 19.79 -15.09 -14.99
CA LEU A 239 19.59 -13.65 -14.76
C LEU A 239 20.15 -13.15 -13.43
N LEU A 240 20.19 -14.02 -12.42
CA LEU A 240 20.60 -13.68 -11.05
C LEU A 240 21.99 -14.22 -10.69
N ALA A 241 22.73 -14.74 -11.66
CA ALA A 241 24.08 -15.25 -11.47
C ALA A 241 25.06 -14.13 -11.05
N GLU A 242 24.81 -12.90 -11.50
CA GLU A 242 25.59 -11.72 -11.18
C GLU A 242 24.81 -10.77 -10.25
N PRO A 243 25.50 -9.91 -9.47
CA PRO A 243 24.85 -8.90 -8.65
C PRO A 243 23.83 -8.06 -9.42
N ALA A 244 22.67 -7.83 -8.82
CA ALA A 244 21.62 -7.01 -9.39
C ALA A 244 21.48 -5.70 -8.61
N LYS A 245 21.26 -4.59 -9.32
CA LYS A 245 20.89 -3.32 -8.70
C LYS A 245 19.43 -3.39 -8.22
N ILE A 246 19.18 -2.88 -7.02
CA ILE A 246 17.89 -2.74 -6.39
C ILE A 246 17.38 -1.34 -6.66
N GLU A 247 16.18 -1.27 -7.21
CA GLU A 247 15.40 -0.05 -7.34
C GLU A 247 14.07 -0.28 -6.62
N LEU A 248 13.97 0.24 -5.39
CA LEU A 248 12.79 0.11 -4.56
C LEU A 248 11.93 1.36 -4.68
N VAL A 249 10.69 1.19 -5.13
CA VAL A 249 9.69 2.26 -5.16
C VAL A 249 8.78 2.06 -3.93
N PRO A 250 8.79 3.00 -2.97
CA PRO A 250 7.95 2.90 -1.78
C PRO A 250 6.47 3.02 -2.13
N GLY A 251 5.60 2.51 -1.25
CA GLY A 251 4.15 2.53 -1.43
C GLY A 251 3.46 1.61 -0.41
N ALA A 252 2.13 1.55 -0.44
CA ALA A 252 1.37 0.59 0.38
C ALA A 252 1.66 -0.86 -0.02
N ASP A 253 1.75 -1.11 -1.33
CA ASP A 253 2.37 -2.30 -1.92
C ASP A 253 3.62 -1.82 -2.68
N PRO A 254 4.82 -1.88 -2.07
CA PRO A 254 6.03 -1.36 -2.70
C PRO A 254 6.38 -2.16 -3.96
N VAL A 255 7.08 -1.52 -4.90
CA VAL A 255 7.58 -2.19 -6.11
C VAL A 255 9.08 -2.36 -6.00
N LEU A 256 9.55 -3.61 -6.05
CA LEU A 256 10.96 -3.93 -6.17
C LEU A 256 11.29 -4.11 -7.65
N ARG A 257 12.29 -3.41 -8.15
CA ARG A 257 12.87 -3.67 -9.46
C ARG A 257 14.33 -4.10 -9.31
N LEU A 258 14.65 -5.28 -9.82
CA LEU A 258 16.02 -5.78 -9.93
C LEU A 258 16.52 -5.52 -11.34
N VAL A 259 17.63 -4.78 -11.46
CA VAL A 259 18.32 -4.53 -12.73
C VAL A 259 19.60 -5.37 -12.75
N THR A 260 19.65 -6.37 -13.62
CA THR A 260 20.77 -7.31 -13.71
C THR A 260 21.97 -6.67 -14.41
N ALA A 261 23.13 -7.31 -14.34
CA ALA A 261 24.32 -6.91 -15.10
C ALA A 261 24.06 -6.85 -16.62
N SER A 262 23.21 -7.75 -17.14
CA SER A 262 22.76 -7.77 -18.54
C SER A 262 21.71 -6.71 -18.89
N GLN A 263 21.44 -5.76 -17.99
CA GLN A 263 20.41 -4.72 -18.11
C GLN A 263 18.98 -5.27 -18.23
N ALA A 264 18.75 -6.54 -17.87
CA ALA A 264 17.40 -7.06 -17.71
C ALA A 264 16.76 -6.47 -16.46
N LYS A 265 15.44 -6.23 -16.52
CA LYS A 265 14.65 -5.64 -15.45
C LYS A 265 13.57 -6.62 -15.01
N LEU A 266 13.64 -7.04 -13.75
CA LEU A 266 12.63 -7.86 -13.09
C LEU A 266 11.85 -6.97 -12.12
N SER A 267 10.55 -6.79 -12.34
CA SER A 267 9.69 -5.97 -11.47
C SER A 267 8.77 -6.85 -10.64
N PHE A 268 8.69 -6.57 -9.35
CA PHE A 268 7.94 -7.33 -8.37
C PHE A 268 7.00 -6.41 -7.58
N LEU A 269 5.81 -6.91 -7.27
CA LEU A 269 4.90 -6.29 -6.32
C LEU A 269 5.12 -6.91 -4.93
N GLY A 270 5.46 -6.07 -3.95
CA GLY A 270 5.64 -6.47 -2.56
C GLY A 270 4.32 -6.48 -1.81
N ARG A 271 4.03 -7.58 -1.10
CA ARG A 271 2.95 -7.66 -0.12
C ARG A 271 3.54 -7.96 1.25
N MET A 272 3.18 -7.16 2.23
CA MET A 272 3.69 -7.32 3.58
C MET A 272 3.33 -8.71 4.14
N THR A 273 4.30 -9.38 4.75
CA THR A 273 4.10 -10.74 5.29
C THR A 273 3.25 -10.71 6.57
N PRO A 274 2.55 -11.80 6.91
CA PRO A 274 1.87 -11.94 8.20
C PRO A 274 2.82 -11.71 9.39
N GLU A 275 4.06 -12.18 9.31
CA GLU A 275 5.10 -11.96 10.32
C GLU A 275 5.42 -10.47 10.51
N ALA A 276 5.57 -9.72 9.41
CA ALA A 276 5.80 -8.28 9.49
C ALA A 276 4.55 -7.53 9.99
N ARG A 277 3.34 -8.05 9.75
CA ARG A 277 2.08 -7.39 10.12
C ARG A 277 1.67 -7.65 11.56
N TYR A 278 1.85 -8.86 12.03
CA TYR A 278 1.30 -9.34 13.31
C TYR A 278 2.39 -9.81 14.29
N GLY A 279 3.67 -9.82 13.89
CA GLY A 279 4.77 -10.29 14.70
C GLY A 279 4.98 -11.80 14.65
N ALA A 280 5.65 -12.35 15.66
CA ALA A 280 6.02 -13.76 15.69
C ALA A 280 4.77 -14.66 15.83
N PRO A 281 4.62 -15.70 14.98
CA PRO A 281 3.50 -16.62 15.10
C PRO A 281 3.68 -17.63 16.22
N THR A 282 2.57 -18.11 16.77
CA THR A 282 2.53 -19.38 17.50
C THR A 282 2.35 -20.53 16.51
N ARG A 283 3.23 -21.53 16.55
CA ARG A 283 3.05 -22.76 15.78
C ARG A 283 2.00 -23.65 16.46
N ILE A 284 1.01 -24.12 15.70
CA ILE A 284 -0.01 -25.06 16.17
C ILE A 284 -0.21 -26.18 15.15
N PHE A 285 -0.86 -27.28 15.56
CA PHE A 285 -1.23 -28.36 14.65
C PHE A 285 -2.72 -28.66 14.76
N LEU A 286 -3.40 -28.67 13.62
CA LEU A 286 -4.81 -29.01 13.51
C LEU A 286 -4.98 -30.21 12.58
N GLU A 287 -5.70 -31.23 13.04
CA GLU A 287 -6.27 -32.24 12.17
C GLU A 287 -7.60 -31.72 11.65
N VAL A 288 -7.76 -31.69 10.32
CA VAL A 288 -8.97 -31.28 9.61
C VAL A 288 -9.66 -32.54 9.09
N ALA A 289 -10.94 -32.71 9.46
CA ALA A 289 -11.73 -33.86 9.05
C ALA A 289 -11.99 -33.87 7.53
N ALA A 290 -12.31 -35.05 7.00
CA ALA A 290 -12.60 -35.23 5.59
C ALA A 290 -13.88 -34.51 5.12
N GLN A 291 -14.82 -34.25 6.04
CA GLN A 291 -16.06 -33.55 5.74
C GLN A 291 -16.19 -32.29 6.58
N THR A 292 -16.82 -31.28 6.00
CA THR A 292 -17.26 -30.08 6.72
C THR A 292 -18.51 -30.39 7.54
N VAL A 293 -18.80 -29.53 8.51
CA VAL A 293 -19.97 -29.63 9.38
C VAL A 293 -20.78 -28.34 9.31
N ALA A 294 -22.11 -28.46 9.36
CA ALA A 294 -22.97 -27.29 9.50
C ALA A 294 -22.63 -26.54 10.80
N CYS A 295 -22.48 -25.23 10.70
CA CYS A 295 -22.07 -24.36 11.80
C CYS A 295 -22.76 -22.99 11.69
N THR A 296 -22.81 -22.23 12.79
CA THR A 296 -23.32 -20.86 12.79
C THR A 296 -22.28 -19.92 13.39
N HIS A 297 -21.75 -19.02 12.57
CA HIS A 297 -20.79 -18.02 13.03
C HIS A 297 -21.53 -16.83 13.66
N PRO A 298 -21.12 -16.34 14.84
CA PRO A 298 -21.81 -15.24 15.54
C PRO A 298 -22.03 -13.98 14.69
N ALA A 299 -21.07 -13.66 13.81
CA ALA A 299 -21.16 -12.48 12.93
C ALA A 299 -21.54 -12.77 11.46
N ARG A 300 -21.53 -14.04 11.03
CA ARG A 300 -21.71 -14.41 9.59
C ARG A 300 -22.91 -15.33 9.34
N GLY A 301 -23.59 -15.80 10.39
CA GLY A 301 -24.73 -16.69 10.26
C GLY A 301 -24.34 -18.14 9.91
N ALA A 302 -25.31 -18.89 9.39
CA ALA A 302 -25.17 -20.31 9.08
C ALA A 302 -24.22 -20.55 7.89
N SER A 303 -23.37 -21.57 8.00
CA SER A 303 -22.35 -21.95 7.01
C SER A 303 -21.95 -23.43 7.17
N ASN A 304 -21.08 -23.92 6.28
CA ASN A 304 -20.34 -25.17 6.46
C ASN A 304 -18.91 -24.84 6.90
N CYS A 305 -18.54 -25.28 8.11
CA CYS A 305 -17.22 -25.06 8.68
C CYS A 305 -16.32 -26.27 8.50
N LEU A 306 -15.01 -26.06 8.54
CA LEU A 306 -14.08 -27.14 8.79
C LEU A 306 -14.39 -27.76 10.15
N GLN A 307 -14.29 -29.08 10.26
CA GLN A 307 -14.30 -29.77 11.55
C GLN A 307 -12.85 -30.09 11.91
N VAL A 308 -12.35 -29.58 13.03
CA VAL A 308 -10.94 -29.68 13.41
C VAL A 308 -10.74 -30.21 14.82
N ARG A 309 -9.56 -30.74 15.11
CA ARG A 309 -9.09 -31.01 16.47
C ARG A 309 -7.60 -30.71 16.62
N GLU A 310 -7.19 -30.33 17.82
CA GLU A 310 -5.78 -30.08 18.11
C GLU A 310 -4.98 -31.39 18.07
N ARG A 311 -3.79 -31.32 17.47
CA ARG A 311 -2.76 -32.35 17.52
C ARG A 311 -1.51 -31.79 18.18
N ARG A 312 -0.72 -32.67 18.80
CA ARG A 312 0.56 -32.31 19.41
C ARG A 312 1.65 -33.21 18.87
N PHE A 313 2.82 -32.61 18.70
CA PHE A 313 4.02 -33.27 18.23
C PHE A 313 5.16 -32.89 19.16
N ASP A 314 6.04 -33.84 19.45
CA ASP A 314 7.25 -33.58 20.23
C ASP A 314 8.34 -32.91 19.37
N ALA A 315 9.52 -32.72 19.96
CA ALA A 315 10.66 -32.10 19.29
C ALA A 315 11.21 -32.94 18.13
N GLN A 316 10.94 -34.25 18.12
CA GLN A 316 11.32 -35.19 17.07
C GLN A 316 10.25 -35.25 15.96
N GLY A 317 9.13 -34.56 16.12
CA GLY A 317 8.03 -34.56 15.16
C GLY A 317 7.13 -35.79 15.27
N LEU A 318 7.17 -36.53 16.38
CA LEU A 318 6.28 -37.67 16.63
C LEU A 318 5.00 -37.18 17.28
N ALA A 319 3.86 -37.72 16.85
CA ALA A 319 2.58 -37.41 17.44
C ALA A 319 2.54 -37.88 18.90
N VAL A 320 2.18 -36.98 19.82
CA VAL A 320 2.15 -37.25 21.26
C VAL A 320 0.85 -36.77 21.89
N GLY A 321 0.46 -37.42 22.98
CA GLY A 321 -0.78 -37.13 23.70
C GLY A 321 -2.04 -37.56 22.94
N THR A 322 -3.18 -37.40 23.60
CA THR A 322 -4.49 -37.68 22.99
C THR A 322 -4.91 -36.49 22.12
N PRO A 323 -5.37 -36.71 20.88
CA PRO A 323 -5.97 -35.64 20.08
C PRO A 323 -7.11 -34.94 20.82
N GLY A 324 -7.26 -33.64 20.56
CA GLY A 324 -8.37 -32.87 21.13
C GLY A 324 -9.74 -33.38 20.65
N ALA A 325 -10.80 -32.87 21.27
CA ALA A 325 -12.15 -33.09 20.78
C ALA A 325 -12.34 -32.39 19.41
N TRP A 326 -13.17 -33.00 18.56
CA TRP A 326 -13.59 -32.36 17.31
C TRP A 326 -14.47 -31.14 17.60
N GLN A 327 -14.20 -30.05 16.90
CA GLN A 327 -14.95 -28.81 17.01
C GLN A 327 -15.07 -28.12 15.65
N PRO A 328 -16.16 -27.37 15.39
CA PRO A 328 -16.26 -26.51 14.24
C PRO A 328 -15.18 -25.42 14.25
N PHE A 329 -14.59 -25.13 13.10
CA PHE A 329 -13.59 -24.10 12.91
C PHE A 329 -14.06 -23.10 11.85
N PHE A 330 -14.26 -21.86 12.29
CA PHE A 330 -14.94 -20.83 11.51
C PHE A 330 -14.00 -19.96 10.70
N GLU A 331 -12.72 -19.90 11.09
CA GLU A 331 -11.76 -19.01 10.46
C GLU A 331 -11.22 -19.62 9.17
N PRO A 332 -10.98 -18.82 8.13
CA PRO A 332 -10.23 -19.29 6.98
C PRO A 332 -8.78 -19.57 7.40
N ILE A 333 -8.13 -20.50 6.70
CA ILE A 333 -6.69 -20.76 6.82
C ILE A 333 -6.06 -20.29 5.51
N GLU A 334 -5.25 -19.23 5.58
CA GLU A 334 -4.55 -18.69 4.40
C GLU A 334 -3.62 -19.76 3.82
N GLY A 335 -3.71 -20.00 2.50
CA GLY A 335 -2.92 -20.99 1.81
C GLY A 335 -3.45 -22.44 1.90
N TYR A 336 -4.57 -22.68 2.58
CA TYR A 336 -5.20 -23.99 2.64
C TYR A 336 -6.59 -23.99 1.97
N THR A 337 -6.79 -24.92 1.05
CA THR A 337 -8.09 -25.20 0.43
C THR A 337 -8.50 -26.63 0.77
N HIS A 338 -9.61 -26.78 1.48
CA HIS A 338 -10.15 -28.10 1.85
C HIS A 338 -10.63 -28.87 0.63
N GLN A 339 -10.39 -30.19 0.63
CA GLN A 339 -10.89 -31.11 -0.37
C GLN A 339 -11.84 -32.10 0.30
N PRO A 340 -13.14 -32.14 -0.08
CA PRO A 340 -14.09 -33.10 0.46
C PRO A 340 -13.61 -34.55 0.28
N GLY A 341 -13.67 -35.34 1.35
CA GLY A 341 -13.18 -36.72 1.37
C GLY A 341 -11.69 -36.86 1.72
N VAL A 342 -10.97 -35.75 1.93
CA VAL A 342 -9.55 -35.78 2.32
C VAL A 342 -9.38 -35.25 3.73
N ARG A 343 -8.81 -36.07 4.61
CA ARG A 343 -8.37 -35.68 5.94
C ARG A 343 -6.94 -35.15 5.87
N ASN A 344 -6.66 -34.06 6.58
CA ASN A 344 -5.31 -33.50 6.67
C ASN A 344 -4.88 -33.27 8.12
N VAL A 345 -3.59 -33.42 8.38
CA VAL A 345 -2.95 -32.80 9.56
C VAL A 345 -2.14 -31.60 9.08
N LEU A 346 -2.46 -30.42 9.58
CA LEU A 346 -1.85 -29.16 9.18
C LEU A 346 -0.98 -28.62 10.31
N ARG A 347 0.23 -28.18 9.97
CA ARG A 347 1.03 -27.25 10.79
C ARG A 347 0.67 -25.84 10.36
N LEU A 348 0.23 -25.02 11.30
CA LEU A 348 -0.21 -23.65 11.06
C LEU A 348 0.64 -22.66 11.84
N LYS A 349 0.82 -21.48 11.25
CA LYS A 349 1.24 -20.26 11.96
C LYS A 349 -0.03 -19.52 12.41
N ARG A 350 -0.19 -19.35 13.72
CA ARG A 350 -1.27 -18.55 14.32
C ARG A 350 -0.70 -17.22 14.78
N PHE A 351 -1.22 -16.13 14.23
CA PHE A 351 -0.85 -14.77 14.59
C PHE A 351 -1.95 -14.13 15.44
N ASP A 352 -1.56 -13.30 16.42
CA ASP A 352 -2.48 -12.46 17.17
C ASP A 352 -2.59 -11.10 16.48
N ARG A 353 -3.81 -10.74 16.05
CA ARG A 353 -4.10 -9.44 15.43
C ARG A 353 -4.85 -8.49 16.36
N GLY A 354 -5.03 -8.87 17.62
CA GLY A 354 -5.87 -8.18 18.59
C GLY A 354 -7.36 -8.45 18.42
N ALA A 355 -8.11 -8.28 19.50
CA ALA A 355 -9.56 -8.46 19.49
C ALA A 355 -10.25 -7.35 18.68
N SER A 356 -11.17 -7.74 17.80
CA SER A 356 -12.05 -6.83 17.07
C SER A 356 -13.47 -7.40 17.08
N ALA A 357 -14.49 -6.52 17.14
CA ALA A 357 -15.87 -6.95 17.27
C ALA A 357 -16.30 -7.85 16.10
N GLY A 358 -16.80 -9.06 16.43
CA GLY A 358 -17.31 -10.02 15.44
C GLY A 358 -16.26 -10.78 14.64
N GLN A 359 -14.98 -10.67 14.99
CA GLN A 359 -13.86 -11.31 14.30
C GLN A 359 -12.96 -12.05 15.29
N SER A 360 -12.44 -13.23 14.90
CA SER A 360 -11.43 -13.94 15.69
C SER A 360 -10.20 -13.05 15.89
N PRO A 361 -9.61 -12.99 17.10
CA PRO A 361 -8.35 -12.28 17.34
C PRO A 361 -7.16 -12.95 16.64
N PHE A 362 -7.36 -14.12 16.04
CA PHE A 362 -6.31 -14.90 15.40
C PHE A 362 -6.43 -14.94 13.88
N VAL A 363 -5.27 -14.90 13.22
CA VAL A 363 -5.09 -15.18 11.79
C VAL A 363 -4.31 -16.49 11.67
N TYR A 364 -4.76 -17.38 10.78
CA TYR A 364 -4.16 -18.69 10.57
C TYR A 364 -3.59 -18.80 9.16
N VAL A 365 -2.31 -19.14 9.06
CA VAL A 365 -1.60 -19.32 7.79
C VAL A 365 -1.03 -20.73 7.74
N LEU A 366 -1.25 -21.43 6.64
CA LEU A 366 -0.68 -22.75 6.41
C LEU A 366 0.85 -22.66 6.33
N ASP A 367 1.53 -23.45 7.15
CA ASP A 367 2.98 -23.63 7.09
C ASP A 367 3.31 -24.92 6.33
N LEU A 368 2.66 -26.03 6.72
CA LEU A 368 2.91 -27.35 6.12
C LEU A 368 1.68 -28.26 6.25
N VAL A 369 1.38 -29.02 5.20
CA VAL A 369 0.52 -30.21 5.31
C VAL A 369 1.41 -31.37 5.76
N VAL A 370 1.22 -31.83 6.99
CA VAL A 370 2.02 -32.87 7.63
C VAL A 370 1.56 -34.27 7.17
N GLU A 371 0.26 -34.47 7.10
CA GLU A 371 -0.38 -35.71 6.66
C GLU A 371 -1.56 -35.41 5.74
N SER A 372 -1.79 -36.29 4.78
CA SER A 372 -2.97 -36.25 3.89
C SER A 372 -3.45 -37.66 3.64
N GLU A 373 -4.75 -37.89 3.83
CA GLU A 373 -5.36 -39.21 3.71
C GLU A 373 -6.73 -39.10 3.03
N ALA A 374 -6.95 -39.90 1.98
CA ALA A 374 -8.26 -40.05 1.38
C ALA A 374 -9.11 -40.98 2.25
N VAL A 375 -10.21 -40.46 2.77
CA VAL A 375 -11.15 -41.22 3.60
C VAL A 375 -12.24 -41.77 2.69
N ALA A 376 -12.28 -43.10 2.55
CA ALA A 376 -13.36 -43.78 1.84
C ALA A 376 -14.70 -43.42 2.51
N ARG A 377 -15.70 -43.09 1.68
CA ARG A 377 -17.01 -42.65 2.13
C ARG A 377 -17.72 -43.69 2.98
#